data_AF-A0A4U2YJZ2-F1
#
_entry.id   AF-A0A4U2YJZ2-F1
#
_cell.length_a   1.000
_cell.length_b   1.000
_cell.length_c   1.000
_cell.angle_alpha   90.00
_cell.angle_beta   90.00
_cell.angle_gamma   90.00
#
_symmetry.space_group_name_H-M   'P 1'
#
loop_
_entity.id
_entity.type
_entity.pdbx_description
1 polymer ?
#
loop_
_entity_poly.entity_id
_entity_poly.type
_entity_poly.pdbx_seq_one_letter_code
_entity_poly.pdbx_strand_id
1 'polypeptide(L)' 'MSDPITPKQLATELGVTDRTVRQWLRDQGWQSVPYARWQLTSAQAEQVRSHFTT' A
#
# COMPACT_ATOMS: atom_id res chain seq x y z
N MET A 1 -3.22 16.10 -11.35
CA MET A 1 -2.25 15.83 -10.25
C MET A 1 -2.66 14.49 -9.68
N SER A 2 -1.78 13.48 -9.68
CA SER A 2 -2.14 12.16 -9.16
C SER A 2 -2.10 12.24 -7.63
N ASP A 3 -3.23 12.01 -6.97
CA ASP A 3 -3.28 11.94 -5.51
C ASP A 3 -2.31 10.85 -5.01
N PRO A 4 -1.63 11.07 -3.87
CA PRO A 4 -0.71 10.07 -3.33
C PRO A 4 -1.47 8.80 -2.98
N ILE A 5 -1.05 7.67 -3.57
CA ILE A 5 -1.62 6.36 -3.29
C ILE A 5 -1.23 5.97 -1.87
N THR A 6 -2.21 5.67 -1.02
CA THR A 6 -1.95 5.27 0.37
C THR A 6 -2.34 3.82 0.61
N PRO A 7 -1.72 3.12 1.57
CA PRO A 7 -2.13 1.77 1.97
C PRO A 7 -3.61 1.67 2.32
N LYS A 8 -4.19 2.73 2.93
CA LYS A 8 -5.62 2.81 3.23
C LYS A 8 -6.49 2.81 1.97
N GLN A 9 -6.10 3.55 0.94
CA GLN A 9 -6.85 3.58 -0.33
C GLN A 9 -6.82 2.20 -1.00
N LEU A 10 -5.63 1.57 -1.09
CA LEU A 10 -5.49 0.23 -1.65
C LEU A 10 -6.30 -0.80 -0.85
N ALA A 11 -6.29 -0.70 0.48
CA ALA A 11 -7.09 -1.58 1.33
C ALA A 11 -8.60 -1.49 1.01
N THR A 12 -9.12 -0.26 0.87
CA THR A 12 -10.52 -0.04 0.46
C THR A 12 -10.78 -0.60 -0.94
N GLU A 13 -9.88 -0.35 -1.89
CA GLU A 13 -9.99 -0.82 -3.29
C GLU A 13 -10.02 -2.35 -3.38
N LEU A 14 -9.18 -3.02 -2.59
CA LEU A 14 -8.96 -4.47 -2.64
C LEU A 14 -9.83 -5.25 -1.65
N GLY A 15 -10.67 -4.58 -0.86
CA GLY A 15 -11.52 -5.23 0.15
C GLY A 15 -10.75 -5.86 1.31
N VAL A 16 -9.51 -5.45 1.55
CA VAL A 16 -8.66 -5.94 2.65
C VAL A 16 -8.49 -4.88 3.73
N THR A 17 -7.85 -5.23 4.84
CA THR A 17 -7.56 -4.24 5.89
C THR A 17 -6.28 -3.46 5.59
N ASP A 18 -6.24 -2.19 5.98
CA ASP A 18 -5.04 -1.34 5.89
C ASP A 18 -3.85 -1.95 6.64
N ARG A 19 -4.12 -2.65 7.75
CA ARG A 19 -3.10 -3.42 8.47
C ARG A 19 -2.49 -4.52 7.60
N THR A 20 -3.30 -5.26 6.85
CA THR A 20 -2.84 -6.32 5.94
C THR A 20 -1.91 -5.77 4.86
N VAL A 21 -2.31 -4.67 4.22
CA VAL A 21 -1.49 -4.01 3.20
C VAL A 21 -0.17 -3.52 3.80
N ARG A 22 -0.21 -2.82 4.93
CA ARG A 22 1.01 -2.34 5.62
C ARG A 22 1.92 -3.47 6.08
N GLN A 23 1.37 -4.58 6.54
CA GLN A 23 2.17 -5.74 6.96
C GLN A 23 2.90 -6.32 5.75
N TRP A 24 2.17 -6.59 4.67
CA TRP A 24 2.75 -7.11 3.44
C TRP A 24 3.84 -6.19 2.88
N LEU A 25 3.60 -4.88 2.86
CA LEU A 25 4.61 -3.89 2.44
C LEU A 25 5.89 -3.97 3.29
N ARG A 26 5.77 -4.17 4.61
CA ARG A 26 6.94 -4.36 5.50
C ARG A 26 7.66 -5.67 5.25
N ASP A 27 6.92 -6.73 4.95
CA ASP A 27 7.49 -8.05 4.65
C ASP A 27 8.31 -8.01 3.34
N GLN A 28 7.96 -7.14 2.40
CA GLN A 28 8.76 -6.83 1.20
C GLN A 28 9.99 -5.93 1.49
N GLY A 29 10.19 -5.52 2.74
CA GLY A 29 11.26 -4.61 3.15
C GLY A 29 10.96 -3.13 2.93
N TRP A 30 9.73 -2.76 2.54
CA TRP A 30 9.35 -1.36 2.39
C TRP A 30 8.84 -0.78 3.70
N GLN A 31 9.35 0.40 4.03
CA GLN A 31 9.02 1.08 5.27
C GLN A 31 8.51 2.49 4.98
N SER A 32 7.53 2.94 5.77
CA SER A 32 7.14 4.34 5.80
C SER A 32 8.22 5.17 6.49
N VAL A 33 8.44 6.39 6.01
CA VAL A 33 9.20 7.39 6.76
C VAL A 33 8.48 7.69 8.09
N PRO A 34 9.20 7.74 9.23
CA PRO A 34 8.61 8.09 10.52
C PRO A 34 7.84 9.42 10.44
N TYR A 35 6.69 9.49 11.11
CA TYR A 35 5.81 10.67 11.19
C TYR A 35 5.24 11.17 9.85
N ALA A 36 5.54 10.51 8.73
CA ALA A 36 4.94 10.80 7.43
C ALA A 36 3.78 9.85 7.13
N ARG A 37 2.81 10.35 6.38
CA ARG A 37 1.78 9.49 5.80
C ARG A 37 2.46 8.56 4.80
N TRP A 38 2.21 7.25 4.89
CA TRP A 38 2.78 6.30 3.95
C TRP A 38 2.19 6.54 2.56
N GLN A 39 3.03 7.01 1.65
CA GLN A 39 2.71 7.22 0.24
C GLN A 39 3.44 6.14 -0.57
N LEU A 40 2.68 5.43 -1.40
CA LEU A 40 3.19 4.39 -2.26
C LEU A 40 3.46 4.98 -3.64
N THR A 41 4.54 4.53 -4.26
CA THR A 41 4.76 4.77 -5.68
C THR A 41 3.74 3.96 -6.50
N SER A 42 3.50 4.37 -7.75
CA SER A 42 2.64 3.62 -8.67
C SER A 42 3.09 2.17 -8.81
N ALA A 43 4.40 1.92 -8.87
CA ALA A 43 4.97 0.57 -8.94
C ALA A 43 4.68 -0.27 -7.68
N GLN A 44 4.81 0.31 -6.48
CA GLN A 44 4.46 -0.39 -5.25
C GLN A 44 2.96 -0.70 -5.19
N ALA A 45 2.12 0.26 -5.60
CA ALA A 45 0.68 0.08 -5.65
C ALA A 45 0.26 -1.03 -6.61
N GLU A 46 0.88 -1.12 -7.79
CA GLU A 46 0.66 -2.21 -8.73
C GLU A 46 1.02 -3.58 -8.12
N GLN A 47 2.16 -3.69 -7.44
CA GLN A 47 2.53 -4.95 -6.80
C GLN A 47 1.56 -5.36 -5.68
N VAL A 48 1.07 -4.40 -4.88
CA VAL A 48 0.01 -4.66 -3.89
C VAL A 48 -1.24 -5.19 -4.59
N ARG A 49 -1.70 -4.53 -5.66
CA ARG A 49 -2.90 -4.97 -6.41
C ARG A 49 -2.73 -6.38 -6.96
N SER A 50 -1.62 -6.66 -7.64
CA SER A 50 -1.34 -7.98 -8.19
C SER A 50 -1.33 -9.08 -7.12
N HIS A 51 -0.86 -8.78 -5.91
CA HIS A 51 -0.83 -9.76 -4.82
C HIS A 51 -2.22 -10.08 -4.25
N PHE A 52 -3.09 -9.08 -4.06
CA PHE A 52 -4.38 -9.25 -3.38
C PHE A 52 -5.58 -9.50 -4.31
N THR A 53 -5.43 -9.35 -5.62
CA THR A 53 -6.49 -9.62 -6.62
C THR A 53 -6.41 -11.03 -7.24
N THR A 54 -5.52 -11.90 -6.74
CA THR A 54 -5.47 -13.33 -7.13
C THR A 54 -6.55 -14.11 -6.39
#